data_AF-A0A8H5JLM1-F1
#
_entry.id   AF-A0A8H5JLM1-F1
#
_cell.length_a   1.000
_cell.length_b   1.000
_cell.length_c   1.000
_cell.angle_alpha   90.00
_cell.angle_beta   90.00
_cell.angle_gamma   90.00
#
_symmetry.space_group_name_H-M   'P 1'
#
loop_
_entity.id
_entity.type
_entity.pdbx_description
1 polymer ?
#
loop_
_entity_poly.entity_id
_entity_poly.type
_entity_poly.pdbx_seq_one_letter_code
_entity_poly.pdbx_strand_id
1 'polypeptide(L)'
;MQPLQHDPNLSDSTEPLLNNQAQVLDSKMRKAVTAVSELKGQRKPVLIIVRENETAMQVMLASRINAHEVATHWPDNDCHSIVNNFNSGIYGIDAVITTFAALKIPGPQFRGGCNQGIMLEFPDDFEEYDMATHALIPHDETEGV
;
A
#
# COMPACT_ATOMS: atom_id res chain seq x y z
N MET A 1 -7.16 47.11 25.41
CA MET A 1 -7.45 46.03 24.44
C MET A 1 -8.03 44.87 25.23
N GLN A 2 -9.26 44.46 24.95
CA GLN A 2 -9.84 43.25 25.54
C GLN A 2 -9.41 42.02 24.72
N PRO A 3 -9.16 40.86 25.34
CA PRO A 3 -8.91 39.62 24.60
C PRO A 3 -10.16 39.26 23.80
N LEU A 4 -9.99 38.79 22.55
CA LEU A 4 -11.10 38.21 21.80
C LEU A 4 -11.67 37.04 22.62
N GLN A 5 -12.99 37.08 22.89
CA GLN A 5 -13.67 35.96 23.53
C GLN A 5 -13.59 34.74 22.61
N HIS A 6 -13.23 33.61 23.20
CA HIS A 6 -13.21 32.33 22.51
C HIS A 6 -14.63 32.02 22.02
N ASP A 7 -14.84 31.92 20.71
CA ASP A 7 -16.11 31.53 20.13
C ASP A 7 -16.37 30.04 20.49
N PRO A 8 -17.42 29.73 21.27
CA PRO A 8 -17.71 28.35 21.69
C PRO A 8 -18.27 27.48 20.56
N ASN A 9 -18.51 28.04 19.36
CA ASN A 9 -19.00 27.28 18.20
C ASN A 9 -17.91 26.58 17.37
N LEU A 10 -16.64 26.60 17.80
CA LEU A 10 -15.57 25.80 17.17
C LEU A 10 -15.65 24.29 17.50
N SER A 11 -16.82 23.79 17.90
CA SER A 11 -17.15 22.37 17.78
C SER A 11 -17.62 22.09 16.35
N ASP A 12 -16.79 22.44 15.36
CA ASP A 12 -17.00 22.01 13.98
C ASP A 12 -16.92 20.48 14.00
N SER A 13 -18.07 19.84 13.80
CA SER A 13 -18.19 18.39 13.74
C SER A 13 -17.14 17.86 12.76
N THR A 14 -16.29 16.94 13.22
CA THR A 14 -15.28 16.27 12.38
C THR A 14 -15.91 15.20 11.48
N GLU A 15 -17.19 14.90 11.64
CA GLU A 15 -17.93 13.89 10.87
C GLU A 15 -17.88 14.12 9.34
N PRO A 16 -17.99 15.35 8.80
CA PRO A 16 -17.86 15.59 7.36
C PRO A 16 -16.45 15.27 6.85
N LEU A 17 -15.41 15.53 7.65
CA LEU A 17 -14.02 15.23 7.28
C LEU A 17 -13.77 13.72 7.28
N LEU A 18 -14.27 13.00 8.28
CA LEU A 18 -14.17 11.54 8.39
C LEU A 18 -14.94 10.83 7.27
N ASN A 19 -16.17 11.28 6.98
CA ASN A 19 -16.98 10.75 5.88
C ASN A 19 -16.31 10.99 4.51
N ASN A 20 -15.64 12.13 4.33
CA ASN A 20 -14.86 12.40 3.12
C ASN A 20 -13.64 11.47 3.02
N GLN A 21 -12.95 11.18 4.12
CA GLN A 21 -11.80 10.27 4.12
C GLN A 21 -12.19 8.84 3.71
N ALA A 22 -13.26 8.30 4.28
CA ALA A 22 -13.75 6.98 3.93
C ALA A 22 -14.15 6.89 2.44
N GLN A 23 -14.88 7.90 1.93
CA GLN A 23 -15.25 7.95 0.51
C GLN A 23 -14.04 8.08 -0.43
N VAL A 24 -13.02 8.83 -0.02
CA VAL A 24 -11.76 8.96 -0.77
C VAL A 24 -11.01 7.63 -0.80
N LEU A 25 -10.87 6.95 0.33
CA LEU A 25 -10.21 5.65 0.41
C LEU A 25 -10.94 4.62 -0.45
N ASP A 26 -12.26 4.56 -0.37
CA ASP A 26 -13.12 3.73 -1.21
C ASP A 26 -12.88 3.99 -2.72
N SER A 27 -12.81 5.27 -3.10
CA SER A 27 -12.54 5.64 -4.49
C SER A 27 -11.13 5.22 -4.93
N LYS A 28 -10.13 5.34 -4.05
CA LYS A 28 -8.76 4.92 -4.36
C LYS A 28 -8.67 3.39 -4.45
N MET A 29 -9.36 2.67 -3.57
CA MET A 29 -9.42 1.21 -3.58
C MET A 29 -10.04 0.69 -4.88
N ARG A 30 -11.16 1.27 -5.33
CA ARG A 30 -11.74 0.92 -6.64
C ARG A 30 -10.77 1.14 -7.80
N LYS A 31 -10.03 2.25 -7.79
CA LYS A 31 -9.01 2.53 -8.82
C LYS A 31 -7.85 1.53 -8.74
N ALA A 32 -7.42 1.15 -7.55
CA ALA A 32 -6.39 0.15 -7.36
C ALA A 32 -6.84 -1.22 -7.88
N VAL A 33 -8.07 -1.65 -7.58
CA VAL A 33 -8.65 -2.88 -8.13
C VAL A 33 -8.62 -2.88 -9.67
N THR A 34 -9.02 -1.76 -10.30
CA THR A 34 -8.94 -1.63 -11.77
C THR A 34 -7.50 -1.76 -12.26
N ALA A 35 -6.56 -1.01 -11.68
CA ALA A 35 -5.15 -1.05 -12.08
C ALA A 35 -4.53 -2.45 -11.93
N VAL A 36 -4.78 -3.12 -10.80
CA VAL A 36 -4.30 -4.48 -10.56
C VAL A 36 -4.93 -5.47 -11.53
N SER A 37 -6.22 -5.32 -11.84
CA SER A 37 -6.91 -6.20 -12.80
C SER A 37 -6.34 -6.07 -14.22
N GLU A 38 -5.96 -4.87 -14.63
CA GLU A 38 -5.31 -4.62 -15.93
C GLU A 38 -3.89 -5.23 -15.98
N LEU A 39 -3.12 -5.10 -14.89
CA LEU A 39 -1.75 -5.62 -14.79
C LEU A 39 -1.71 -7.15 -14.61
N LYS A 40 -2.74 -7.72 -13.97
CA LYS A 40 -2.97 -9.18 -13.92
C LYS A 40 -3.00 -9.81 -15.31
N GLY A 41 -3.68 -9.16 -16.28
CA GLY A 41 -3.70 -9.63 -17.67
C GLY A 41 -2.31 -9.68 -18.33
N GLN A 42 -1.37 -8.90 -17.82
CA GLN A 42 0.03 -8.83 -18.26
C GLN A 42 0.97 -9.69 -17.41
N ARG A 43 0.44 -10.44 -16.43
CA ARG A 43 1.22 -11.22 -15.44
C ARG A 43 2.22 -10.36 -14.67
N LYS A 44 1.79 -9.15 -14.32
CA LYS A 44 2.58 -8.16 -13.60
C LYS A 44 1.99 -7.99 -12.21
N PRO A 45 2.57 -8.60 -11.16
CA PRO A 45 2.05 -8.44 -9.81
C PRO A 45 2.24 -6.99 -9.34
N VAL A 46 1.38 -6.52 -8.42
CA VAL A 46 1.39 -5.13 -7.95
C VAL A 46 1.69 -5.05 -6.46
N LEU A 47 2.66 -4.23 -6.05
CA LEU A 47 2.87 -3.83 -4.67
C LEU A 47 1.89 -2.71 -4.31
N ILE A 48 1.12 -2.93 -3.24
CA ILE A 48 0.15 -2.00 -2.70
C ILE A 48 0.59 -1.63 -1.29
N ILE A 49 0.80 -0.35 -1.04
CA ILE A 49 1.18 0.19 0.26
C ILE A 49 -0.03 0.91 0.84
N VAL A 50 -0.45 0.47 2.02
CA VAL A 50 -1.55 1.03 2.82
C VAL A 50 -1.04 1.50 4.17
N ARG A 51 -1.83 2.31 4.88
CA ARG A 51 -1.55 2.63 6.27
C ARG A 51 -1.83 1.43 7.17
N GLU A 52 -3.04 0.91 7.03
CA GLU A 52 -3.53 -0.25 7.77
C GLU A 52 -4.23 -1.20 6.80
N ASN A 53 -4.08 -2.50 7.03
CA ASN A 53 -4.66 -3.52 6.16
C ASN A 53 -5.95 -4.12 6.72
N GLU A 54 -6.87 -3.28 7.18
CA GLU A 54 -8.15 -3.77 7.72
C GLU A 54 -9.10 -4.22 6.59
N THR A 55 -9.06 -3.52 5.45
CA THR A 55 -10.05 -3.68 4.37
C THR A 55 -9.46 -3.97 3.00
N ALA A 56 -8.18 -3.65 2.77
CA ALA A 56 -7.58 -3.74 1.44
C ALA A 56 -7.55 -5.20 0.92
N MET A 57 -7.12 -6.15 1.76
CA MET A 57 -7.17 -7.58 1.42
C MET A 57 -8.58 -8.06 1.07
N GLN A 58 -9.58 -7.68 1.87
CA GLN A 58 -10.97 -8.11 1.64
C GLN A 58 -11.49 -7.61 0.29
N VAL A 59 -11.23 -6.34 -0.03
CA VAL A 59 -11.67 -5.74 -1.31
C VAL A 59 -10.97 -6.39 -2.51
N MET A 60 -9.67 -6.67 -2.41
CA MET A 60 -8.93 -7.33 -3.48
C MET A 60 -9.46 -8.76 -3.73
N LEU A 61 -9.63 -9.55 -2.67
CA LEU A 61 -10.13 -10.91 -2.77
C LEU A 61 -11.57 -10.95 -3.32
N ALA A 62 -12.45 -10.06 -2.85
CA ALA A 62 -13.81 -9.92 -3.37
C ALA A 62 -13.83 -9.57 -4.88
N SER A 63 -12.79 -8.89 -5.34
CA SER A 63 -12.58 -8.51 -6.75
C SER A 63 -11.87 -9.58 -7.58
N ARG A 64 -11.67 -10.80 -7.04
CA ARG A 64 -10.95 -11.92 -7.69
C ARG A 64 -9.49 -11.60 -8.03
N ILE A 65 -8.89 -10.72 -7.24
CA ILE A 65 -7.45 -10.46 -7.24
C ILE A 65 -6.85 -11.40 -6.20
N ASN A 66 -5.90 -12.25 -6.62
CA ASN A 66 -5.13 -13.08 -5.71
C ASN A 66 -4.08 -12.20 -5.01
N ALA A 67 -4.55 -11.53 -3.95
CA ALA A 67 -3.74 -10.66 -3.12
C ALA A 67 -3.18 -11.43 -1.92
N HIS A 68 -1.97 -11.06 -1.51
CA HIS A 68 -1.32 -11.57 -0.31
C HIS A 68 -0.86 -10.40 0.55
N GLU A 69 -1.08 -10.52 1.86
CA GLU A 69 -0.55 -9.57 2.83
C GLU A 69 0.86 -9.95 3.25
N VAL A 70 1.71 -8.94 3.42
CA VAL A 70 3.01 -9.05 4.07
C VAL A 70 3.02 -8.04 5.22
N ALA A 71 2.78 -8.53 6.44
CA ALA A 71 2.60 -7.70 7.63
C ALA A 71 3.53 -8.10 8.80
N THR A 72 4.19 -7.07 9.33
CA THR A 72 4.63 -6.81 10.71
C THR A 72 5.50 -7.80 11.50
N HIS A 73 5.71 -9.05 11.10
CA HIS A 73 6.68 -9.94 11.77
C HIS A 73 7.41 -10.83 10.75
N TRP A 74 8.71 -10.57 10.55
CA TRP A 74 9.53 -11.21 9.52
C TRP A 74 10.12 -12.63 9.80
N PRO A 75 9.76 -13.40 10.85
CA PRO A 75 10.22 -14.79 10.91
C PRO A 75 9.25 -15.80 10.25
N ASP A 76 8.16 -15.36 9.62
CA ASP A 76 7.27 -16.28 8.91
C ASP A 76 7.86 -16.67 7.53
N ASN A 77 8.03 -17.98 7.32
CA ASN A 77 8.51 -18.52 6.05
C ASN A 77 7.57 -18.15 4.89
N ASP A 78 6.29 -17.94 5.18
CA ASP A 78 5.28 -17.59 4.19
C ASP A 78 5.51 -16.19 3.61
N CYS A 79 5.93 -15.21 4.43
CA CYS A 79 6.25 -13.86 3.97
C CYS A 79 7.41 -13.86 2.97
N HIS A 80 8.47 -14.63 3.25
CA HIS A 80 9.60 -14.78 2.34
C HIS A 80 9.18 -15.42 1.01
N SER A 81 8.32 -16.45 1.07
CA SER A 81 7.79 -17.09 -0.15
C SER A 81 6.95 -16.13 -0.98
N ILE A 82 6.07 -15.34 -0.35
CA ILE A 82 5.23 -14.34 -1.02
C ILE A 82 6.10 -13.29 -1.74
N VAL A 83 7.09 -12.71 -1.06
CA VAL A 83 7.96 -11.69 -1.65
C VAL A 83 8.83 -12.27 -2.77
N ASN A 84 9.32 -13.51 -2.61
CA ASN A 84 10.07 -14.18 -3.68
C ASN A 84 9.22 -14.46 -4.93
N ASN A 85 7.98 -14.92 -4.76
CA ASN A 85 7.06 -15.14 -5.86
C ASN A 85 6.68 -13.83 -6.56
N PHE A 86 6.45 -12.77 -5.77
CA PHE A 86 6.23 -11.41 -6.26
C PHE A 86 7.42 -10.92 -7.11
N ASN A 87 8.64 -10.97 -6.56
CA ASN A 87 9.85 -10.50 -7.22
C ASN A 87 10.18 -11.29 -8.50
N SER A 88 9.92 -12.59 -8.50
CA SER A 88 10.18 -13.45 -9.66
C SER A 88 9.17 -13.21 -10.79
N GLY A 89 8.02 -12.61 -10.50
CA GLY A 89 6.88 -12.56 -11.45
C GLY A 89 6.35 -13.96 -11.81
N ILE A 90 6.74 -14.98 -11.04
CA ILE A 90 6.45 -16.39 -11.31
C ILE A 90 5.23 -16.79 -10.46
N TYR A 91 4.13 -17.04 -11.17
CA TYR A 91 2.87 -17.64 -10.73
C TYR A 91 2.05 -16.95 -9.62
N GLY A 92 0.75 -16.85 -9.91
CA GLY A 92 -0.33 -16.84 -8.92
C GLY A 92 -0.63 -15.49 -8.28
N ILE A 93 0.37 -14.68 -7.92
CA ILE A 93 0.16 -13.43 -7.19
C ILE A 93 -0.24 -12.31 -8.15
N ASP A 94 -1.38 -11.68 -7.87
CA ASP A 94 -1.83 -10.47 -8.58
C ASP A 94 -1.40 -9.21 -7.83
N ALA A 95 -1.42 -9.25 -6.49
CA ALA A 95 -1.00 -8.14 -5.65
C ALA A 95 -0.33 -8.59 -4.34
N VAL A 96 0.63 -7.81 -3.87
CA VAL A 96 1.14 -7.87 -2.50
C VAL A 96 0.72 -6.60 -1.79
N ILE A 97 0.11 -6.75 -0.61
CA ILE A 97 -0.29 -5.63 0.23
C ILE A 97 0.65 -5.57 1.43
N THR A 98 1.22 -4.40 1.68
CA THR A 98 2.05 -4.15 2.86
C THR A 98 1.71 -2.80 3.48
N THR A 99 2.19 -2.58 4.71
CA THR A 99 1.96 -1.33 5.44
C THR A 99 3.23 -0.51 5.55
N PHE A 100 3.11 0.81 5.77
CA PHE A 100 4.28 1.65 6.07
C PHE A 100 5.07 1.14 7.28
N ALA A 101 4.37 0.67 8.32
CA ALA A 101 4.99 0.07 9.49
C ALA A 101 5.76 -1.22 9.16
N ALA A 102 5.26 -2.05 8.23
CA ALA A 102 5.95 -3.27 7.83
C ALA A 102 7.23 -2.99 7.04
N LEU A 103 7.27 -1.90 6.26
CA LEU A 103 8.47 -1.45 5.55
C LEU A 103 9.62 -1.03 6.49
N LYS A 104 9.30 -0.59 7.70
CA LYS A 104 10.29 -0.23 8.75
C LYS A 104 11.04 -1.44 9.31
N ILE A 105 10.49 -2.66 9.13
CA ILE A 105 11.07 -3.86 9.72
C ILE A 105 12.01 -4.51 8.69
N PRO A 106 13.28 -4.82 9.05
CA PRO A 106 14.21 -5.47 8.13
C PRO A 106 13.64 -6.77 7.55
N GLY A 107 13.67 -6.90 6.22
CA GLY A 107 13.12 -8.04 5.49
C GLY A 107 13.54 -8.06 4.01
N PRO A 108 13.08 -9.05 3.22
CA PRO A 108 13.29 -9.12 1.79
C PRO A 108 12.76 -7.86 1.10
N GLN A 109 13.56 -7.36 0.18
CA GLN A 109 13.25 -6.18 -0.61
C GLN A 109 12.24 -6.53 -1.70
N PHE A 110 11.30 -5.63 -1.94
CA PHE A 110 10.44 -5.67 -3.11
C PHE A 110 11.26 -5.20 -4.32
N ARG A 111 11.41 -6.07 -5.31
CA ARG A 111 12.21 -5.88 -6.53
C ARG A 111 11.38 -6.11 -7.79
N GLY A 112 10.05 -6.00 -7.68
CA GLY A 112 9.14 -6.15 -8.80
C GLY A 112 9.49 -5.19 -9.95
N GLY A 113 9.14 -5.58 -11.18
CA GLY A 113 9.47 -4.81 -12.38
C GLY A 113 8.85 -3.40 -12.39
N CYS A 114 9.43 -2.51 -13.19
CA CYS A 114 9.02 -1.10 -13.31
C CYS A 114 7.49 -0.95 -13.47
N ASN A 115 6.90 -0.03 -12.69
CA ASN A 115 5.49 0.42 -12.74
C ASN A 115 4.44 -0.41 -11.97
N GLN A 116 4.83 -1.09 -10.89
CA GLN A 116 3.94 -2.01 -10.17
C GLN A 116 3.57 -1.53 -8.76
N GLY A 117 3.63 -0.23 -8.49
CA GLY A 117 3.45 0.32 -7.16
C GLY A 117 2.22 1.20 -6.99
N ILE A 118 1.39 0.93 -5.97
CA ILE A 118 0.25 1.79 -5.61
C ILE A 118 0.35 2.16 -4.13
N MET A 119 0.47 3.45 -3.84
CA MET A 119 0.32 3.99 -2.50
C MET A 119 -1.12 4.49 -2.33
N LEU A 120 -1.93 3.78 -1.54
CA LEU A 120 -3.36 4.07 -1.37
C LEU A 120 -3.60 5.24 -0.41
N GLU A 121 -2.73 5.39 0.59
CA GLU A 121 -2.85 6.41 1.62
C GLU A 121 -1.55 7.17 1.76
N PHE A 122 -1.60 8.37 2.35
CA PHE A 122 -0.36 9.07 2.65
C PHE A 122 0.22 8.56 3.97
N PRO A 123 1.56 8.39 4.03
CA PRO A 123 2.25 8.08 5.28
C PRO A 123 2.11 9.21 6.30
N ASP A 124 2.36 8.89 7.57
CA ASP A 124 2.32 9.90 8.66
C ASP A 124 3.58 10.76 8.71
N ASP A 125 4.69 10.23 8.23
CA ASP A 125 5.99 10.88 8.30
C ASP A 125 6.76 10.75 6.97
N PHE A 126 7.83 11.54 6.88
CA PHE A 126 8.69 11.57 5.70
C PHE A 126 9.51 10.28 5.55
N GLU A 127 9.86 9.61 6.63
CA GLU A 127 10.62 8.36 6.60
C GLU A 127 9.81 7.26 5.92
N GLU A 128 8.54 7.11 6.28
CA GLU A 128 7.58 6.20 5.64
C GLU A 128 7.38 6.52 4.16
N TYR A 129 7.32 7.81 3.82
CA TYR A 129 7.26 8.23 2.42
C TYR A 129 8.53 7.81 1.65
N ASP A 130 9.69 8.05 2.24
CA ASP A 130 10.98 7.70 1.64
C ASP A 130 11.09 6.17 1.46
N MET A 131 10.79 5.38 2.48
CA MET A 131 10.80 3.91 2.39
C MET A 131 9.78 3.39 1.38
N ALA A 132 8.56 3.94 1.37
CA ALA A 132 7.53 3.54 0.42
C ALA A 132 7.97 3.85 -1.01
N THR A 133 8.51 5.05 -1.27
CA THR A 133 8.98 5.37 -2.62
C THR A 133 10.16 4.49 -3.03
N HIS A 134 11.12 4.23 -2.15
CA HIS A 134 12.22 3.27 -2.40
C HIS A 134 11.71 1.86 -2.71
N ALA A 135 10.69 1.36 -2.00
CA ALA A 135 10.10 0.05 -2.27
C ALA A 135 9.36 -0.03 -3.62
N LEU A 136 8.96 1.11 -4.18
CA LEU A 136 8.31 1.21 -5.50
C LEU A 136 9.30 1.50 -6.63
N ILE A 137 10.57 1.81 -6.32
CA ILE A 137 11.61 1.98 -7.33
C ILE A 137 12.01 0.59 -7.84
N PRO A 138 11.87 0.34 -9.15
CA PRO A 138 12.38 -0.90 -9.73
C PRO A 138 13.89 -0.97 -9.57
N HIS A 139 14.37 -2.12 -9.12
CA HIS A 139 15.79 -2.44 -9.21
C HIS A 139 16.07 -2.85 -10.65
N ASP A 140 16.53 -1.91 -11.48
CA ASP A 140 17.23 -2.28 -12.70
C ASP A 140 18.45 -3.11 -12.30
N GLU A 141 18.55 -4.34 -12.79
CA GLU A 141 19.82 -5.08 -12.81
C GLU A 141 20.81 -4.34 -13.72
N THR A 142 21.40 -3.25 -13.21
CA THR A 142 22.52 -2.54 -13.83
C THR A 142 23.73 -2.49 -12.91
N GLU A 143 23.94 -3.54 -12.12
CA GLU A 143 25.25 -3.85 -11.55
C GLU A 143 25.73 -5.21 -12.08
N GLY A 144 26.50 -5.14 -13.17
CA GLY A 144 27.08 -6.29 -13.84
C GLY A 144 27.88 -5.92 -15.09
N VAL A 145 28.92 -5.09 -14.91
CA VAL A 145 30.07 -5.02 -15.83
C VAL A 145 31.31 -5.44 -15.06
#